data_AF-A0A9D1DBC1-F1
#
_entry.id   AF-A0A9D1DBC1-F1
#
_cell.length_a   1.000
_cell.length_b   1.000
_cell.length_c   1.000
_cell.angle_alpha   90.00
_cell.angle_beta   90.00
_cell.angle_gamma   90.00
#
_symmetry.space_group_name_H-M   'P 1'
#
loop_
_entity.id
_entity.type
_entity.pdbx_description
1 polymer ?
#
loop_
_entity_poly.entity_id
_entity_poly.type
_entity_poly.pdbx_seq_one_letter_code
_entity_poly.pdbx_strand_id
1 'polypeptide(L)'
;MKTQMRFQKTLCLLTLIMSAITIVYAFGFITGGMATVGDIFDYRNDYFNAANVYNFGQQVNDIILILGIVFLCLVALMYIFACQKRRNYYITNYIAIGVSALYMVVFAVVGIILVVQTQVMFISEVDWETFYGGNISLDRFAHTGDSQVMFYIGYVVYFLVILNALALGYNLLWKIKLMKGEKALLEAGLQKEVA
;
A
#
# COMPACT_ATOMS: atom_id res chain seq x y z
N MET A 1 23.86 -16.00 -13.20
CA MET A 1 22.42 -16.05 -12.82
C MET A 1 21.61 -15.39 -13.92
N LYS A 2 20.76 -16.15 -14.61
CA LYS A 2 19.95 -15.66 -15.74
C LYS A 2 19.17 -14.39 -15.31
N THR A 3 19.19 -13.35 -16.15
CA THR A 3 18.69 -11.99 -15.84
C THR A 3 17.31 -11.97 -15.17
N GLN A 4 16.40 -12.84 -15.61
CA GLN A 4 15.07 -12.99 -15.04
C GLN A 4 15.08 -13.38 -13.55
N MET A 5 15.99 -14.25 -13.12
CA MET A 5 16.08 -14.66 -11.71
C MET A 5 16.57 -13.51 -10.82
N ARG A 6 17.45 -12.64 -11.34
CA ARG A 6 17.88 -11.42 -10.63
C ARG A 6 16.72 -10.44 -10.49
N PHE A 7 16.01 -10.18 -11.59
CA PHE A 7 14.83 -9.34 -11.59
C PHE A 7 13.80 -9.79 -10.57
N GLN A 8 13.48 -11.09 -10.54
CA GLN A 8 12.51 -11.62 -9.60
C GLN A 8 12.95 -11.48 -8.14
N LYS A 9 14.22 -11.76 -7.83
CA LYS A 9 14.73 -11.64 -6.46
C LYS A 9 14.62 -10.20 -5.96
N THR A 10 15.00 -9.24 -6.80
CA THR A 10 14.86 -7.81 -6.51
C THR A 10 13.39 -7.43 -6.35
N LEU A 11 12.51 -7.91 -7.22
CA LEU A 11 11.09 -7.58 -7.18
C LEU A 11 10.38 -8.14 -5.92
N CYS A 12 10.69 -9.36 -5.50
CA CYS A 12 10.16 -9.89 -4.23
C CYS A 12 10.63 -9.04 -3.04
N LEU A 13 11.89 -8.57 -3.05
CA LEU A 13 12.41 -7.69 -2.00
C LEU A 13 11.71 -6.32 -2.02
N LEU A 14 11.52 -5.72 -3.19
CA LEU A 14 10.75 -4.49 -3.33
C LEU A 14 9.32 -4.68 -2.82
N THR A 15 8.70 -5.82 -3.08
CA THR A 15 7.35 -6.12 -2.58
C THR A 15 7.30 -6.22 -1.06
N LEU A 16 8.31 -6.81 -0.44
CA LEU A 16 8.44 -6.80 1.02
C LEU A 16 8.58 -5.39 1.57
N ILE A 17 9.45 -4.57 0.98
CA ILE A 17 9.64 -3.17 1.38
C ILE A 17 8.33 -2.39 1.23
N MET A 18 7.61 -2.55 0.11
CA MET A 18 6.33 -1.88 -0.12
C MET A 18 5.28 -2.29 0.92
N SER A 19 5.21 -3.57 1.31
CA SER A 19 4.29 -4.02 2.36
C SER A 19 4.61 -3.38 3.72
N ALA A 20 5.89 -3.25 4.06
CA ALA A 20 6.32 -2.57 5.28
C ALA A 20 5.99 -1.06 5.23
N ILE A 21 6.23 -0.39 4.10
CA ILE A 21 5.90 1.03 3.91
C ILE A 21 4.39 1.27 4.08
N THR A 22 3.52 0.39 3.56
CA THR A 22 2.07 0.55 3.75
C THR A 22 1.63 0.44 5.21
N ILE A 23 2.31 -0.38 6.01
CA ILE A 23 2.05 -0.50 7.46
C ILE A 23 2.56 0.75 8.19
N VAL A 24 3.77 1.23 7.85
CA VAL A 24 4.32 2.47 8.42
C VAL A 24 3.42 3.67 8.08
N TYR A 25 2.89 3.71 6.86
CA TYR A 25 1.94 4.74 6.45
C TYR A 25 0.66 4.70 7.29
N ALA A 26 0.13 3.52 7.62
CA ALA A 26 -1.02 3.39 8.53
C ALA A 26 -0.72 4.11 9.86
N PHE A 27 0.41 3.78 10.51
CA PHE A 27 0.81 4.45 11.76
C PHE A 27 0.99 5.97 11.62
N GLY A 28 1.42 6.45 10.44
CA GLY A 28 1.56 7.87 10.15
C GLY A 28 0.28 8.58 9.73
N PHE A 29 -0.81 7.86 9.44
CA PHE A 29 -2.00 8.43 8.81
C PHE A 29 -2.69 9.49 9.68
N ILE A 30 -2.76 9.27 10.99
CA ILE A 30 -3.40 10.18 11.97
C ILE A 30 -2.38 11.18 12.54
N THR A 31 -1.40 11.59 11.75
CA THR A 31 -0.41 12.61 12.15
C THR A 31 -0.61 13.91 11.35
N GLY A 32 0.11 14.98 11.73
CA GLY A 32 0.01 16.27 11.05
C GLY A 32 -1.38 16.88 11.19
N GLY A 33 -2.03 17.25 10.08
CA GLY A 33 -3.37 17.85 10.12
C GLY A 33 -4.43 16.97 10.79
N MET A 34 -4.35 15.64 10.61
CA MET A 34 -5.27 14.71 11.28
C MET A 34 -5.05 14.65 12.80
N ALA A 35 -3.84 14.94 13.30
CA ALA A 35 -3.60 15.08 14.72
C ALA A 35 -4.28 16.35 15.27
N THR A 36 -4.29 17.46 14.49
CA THR A 36 -5.08 18.65 14.82
C THR A 36 -6.57 18.31 14.92
N VAL A 37 -7.11 17.51 14.00
CA VAL A 37 -8.51 17.04 14.07
C VAL A 37 -8.77 16.28 15.37
N GLY A 38 -7.82 15.44 15.80
CA GLY A 38 -7.86 14.75 17.08
C GLY A 38 -7.77 15.65 18.32
N ASP A 39 -7.11 16.81 18.21
CA ASP A 39 -7.04 17.77 19.32
C ASP A 39 -8.33 18.62 19.43
N ILE A 40 -9.03 18.83 18.31
CA ILE A 40 -10.19 19.73 18.26
C ILE A 40 -11.55 19.04 18.40
N PHE A 41 -11.65 17.72 18.14
CA PHE A 41 -12.97 17.04 18.10
C PHE A 41 -13.73 17.09 19.44
N ASP A 42 -13.03 16.98 20.58
CA ASP A 42 -13.65 17.06 21.91
C ASP A 42 -13.80 18.51 22.41
N TYR A 43 -13.32 19.50 21.66
CA TYR A 43 -13.37 20.88 22.11
C TYR A 43 -14.79 21.45 22.05
N ARG A 44 -15.31 21.84 23.23
CA ARG A 44 -16.63 22.50 23.39
C ARG A 44 -17.76 21.76 22.66
N ASN A 45 -17.81 20.43 22.79
CA ASN A 45 -18.85 19.60 22.20
C ASN A 45 -18.87 19.69 20.67
N ASP A 46 -17.73 19.38 20.04
CA ASP A 46 -17.51 19.40 18.60
C ASP A 46 -17.73 20.77 17.93
N TYR A 47 -17.22 21.83 18.56
CA TYR A 47 -17.39 23.22 18.09
C TYR A 47 -16.86 23.46 16.66
N PHE A 48 -15.92 22.63 16.20
CA PHE A 48 -15.31 22.74 14.86
C PHE A 48 -15.81 21.68 13.87
N ASN A 49 -16.85 20.90 14.22
CA ASN A 49 -17.42 19.86 13.37
C ASN A 49 -16.37 18.83 12.88
N ALA A 50 -15.49 18.42 13.78
CA ALA A 50 -14.38 17.50 13.55
C ALA A 50 -14.70 16.04 13.92
N ALA A 51 -15.80 15.77 14.65
CA ALA A 51 -16.11 14.44 15.15
C ALA A 51 -16.26 13.38 14.03
N ASN A 52 -16.94 13.73 12.93
CA ASN A 52 -17.11 12.82 11.80
C ASN A 52 -15.76 12.45 11.17
N VAL A 53 -14.93 13.46 10.91
CA VAL A 53 -13.61 13.30 10.29
C VAL A 53 -12.68 12.47 11.18
N TYR A 54 -12.69 12.74 12.49
CA TYR A 54 -11.92 11.98 13.46
C TYR A 54 -12.33 10.51 13.49
N ASN A 55 -13.63 10.24 13.70
CA ASN A 55 -14.13 8.87 13.80
C ASN A 55 -13.93 8.07 12.51
N PHE A 56 -14.19 8.69 11.36
CA PHE A 56 -13.96 8.07 10.06
C PHE A 56 -12.47 7.83 9.82
N GLY A 57 -11.62 8.81 10.12
CA GLY A 57 -10.16 8.70 10.00
C GLY A 57 -9.58 7.54 10.82
N GLN A 58 -10.05 7.35 12.06
CA GLN A 58 -9.63 6.22 12.90
C GLN A 58 -10.02 4.87 12.29
N GLN A 59 -11.24 4.74 11.77
CA GLN A 59 -11.66 3.52 11.07
C GLN A 59 -10.82 3.27 9.81
N VAL A 60 -10.50 4.32 9.05
CA VAL A 60 -9.62 4.21 7.88
C VAL A 60 -8.23 3.72 8.30
N ASN A 61 -7.67 4.25 9.38
CA ASN A 61 -6.38 3.80 9.90
C ASN A 61 -6.39 2.30 10.23
N ASP A 62 -7.40 1.83 10.96
CA ASP A 62 -7.55 0.41 11.31
C ASP A 62 -7.64 -0.49 10.07
N ILE A 63 -8.45 -0.09 9.08
CA ILE A 63 -8.62 -0.82 7.82
C ILE A 63 -7.28 -0.89 7.07
N ILE A 64 -6.58 0.25 6.92
CA ILE A 64 -5.29 0.30 6.21
C ILE A 64 -4.26 -0.58 6.92
N LEU A 65 -4.21 -0.56 8.26
CA LEU A 65 -3.30 -1.39 9.04
C LEU A 65 -3.58 -2.88 8.83
N ILE A 66 -4.84 -3.31 8.95
CA ILE A 66 -5.24 -4.70 8.74
C ILE A 66 -4.87 -5.17 7.33
N LEU A 67 -5.20 -4.37 6.31
CA LEU A 67 -4.86 -4.69 4.92
C LEU A 67 -3.34 -4.69 4.67
N GLY A 68 -2.58 -3.83 5.34
CA GLY A 68 -1.12 -3.83 5.32
C GLY A 68 -0.53 -5.11 5.92
N ILE A 69 -1.08 -5.59 7.03
CA ILE A 69 -0.66 -6.86 7.66
C ILE A 69 -0.96 -8.04 6.73
N VAL A 70 -2.16 -8.11 6.14
CA VAL A 70 -2.51 -9.14 5.16
C VAL A 70 -1.57 -9.10 3.95
N PHE A 71 -1.20 -7.90 3.48
CA PHE A 71 -0.21 -7.75 2.41
C PHE A 71 1.13 -8.38 2.81
N LEU A 72 1.64 -8.06 4.00
CA LEU A 72 2.90 -8.61 4.51
C LEU A 72 2.85 -10.14 4.60
N CYS A 73 1.73 -10.72 5.05
CA CYS A 73 1.53 -12.17 5.08
C CYS A 73 1.59 -12.81 3.69
N LEU A 74 0.98 -12.19 2.68
CA LEU A 74 1.04 -12.67 1.29
C LEU A 74 2.48 -12.61 0.74
N VAL A 75 3.24 -11.56 1.08
CA VAL A 75 4.65 -11.49 0.71
C VAL A 75 5.46 -12.59 1.42
N ALA A 76 5.22 -12.84 2.71
CA ALA A 76 5.87 -13.92 3.44
C ALA A 76 5.62 -15.29 2.79
N LEU A 77 4.38 -15.56 2.33
CA LEU A 77 4.06 -16.77 1.57
C LEU A 77 4.86 -16.89 0.27
N MET A 78 5.08 -15.79 -0.46
CA MET A 78 5.94 -15.80 -1.65
C MET A 78 7.38 -16.22 -1.32
N TYR A 79 7.90 -15.83 -0.15
CA TYR A 79 9.23 -16.25 0.31
C TYR A 79 9.27 -17.71 0.76
N ILE A 80 8.23 -18.19 1.44
CA ILE A 80 8.07 -19.60 1.87
C ILE A 80 8.03 -20.52 0.65
N PHE A 81 7.27 -20.16 -0.39
CA PHE A 81 7.23 -20.92 -1.64
C PHE A 81 8.47 -20.72 -2.53
N ALA A 82 9.46 -19.98 -2.02
CA ALA A 82 10.74 -19.73 -2.68
C ALA A 82 10.57 -19.14 -4.08
N CYS A 83 9.55 -18.30 -4.28
CA CYS A 83 9.30 -17.62 -5.55
C CYS A 83 10.60 -16.96 -6.04
N GLN A 84 11.33 -16.27 -5.18
CA GLN A 84 12.59 -15.55 -5.43
C GLN A 84 13.81 -16.41 -5.82
N LYS A 85 13.78 -17.74 -5.62
CA LYS A 85 14.93 -18.63 -5.84
C LYS A 85 14.72 -19.67 -6.93
N ARG A 86 13.48 -20.09 -7.21
CA ARG A 86 13.21 -21.24 -8.09
C ARG A 86 12.85 -20.81 -9.51
N ARG A 87 13.54 -21.41 -10.50
CA ARG A 87 13.24 -21.29 -11.94
C ARG A 87 12.10 -22.25 -12.35
N ASN A 88 12.02 -23.45 -11.77
CA ASN A 88 10.96 -24.42 -12.03
C ASN A 88 9.71 -24.14 -11.18
N TYR A 89 8.55 -24.20 -11.82
CA TYR A 89 7.28 -23.79 -11.22
C TYR A 89 6.50 -24.96 -10.68
N TYR A 90 6.25 -24.89 -9.38
CA TYR A 90 5.08 -25.53 -8.81
C TYR A 90 3.88 -24.59 -9.00
N ILE A 91 2.69 -25.17 -9.19
CA ILE A 91 1.43 -24.41 -9.35
C ILE A 91 1.25 -23.40 -8.21
N THR A 92 1.73 -23.73 -7.01
CA THR A 92 1.75 -22.87 -5.83
C THR A 92 2.47 -21.53 -6.06
N ASN A 93 3.56 -21.49 -6.83
CA ASN A 93 4.27 -20.23 -7.13
C ASN A 93 3.46 -19.31 -8.04
N TYR A 94 2.72 -19.88 -9.00
CA TYR A 94 1.85 -19.10 -9.89
C TYR A 94 0.71 -18.46 -9.12
N ILE A 95 0.05 -19.27 -8.29
CA ILE A 95 -1.05 -18.83 -7.46
C ILE A 95 -0.55 -17.76 -6.48
N ALA A 96 0.59 -17.97 -5.80
CA ALA A 96 1.12 -17.00 -4.85
C ALA A 96 1.44 -15.64 -5.49
N ILE A 97 2.13 -15.62 -6.65
CA ILE A 97 2.42 -14.35 -7.34
C ILE A 97 1.14 -13.69 -7.85
N GLY A 98 0.22 -14.46 -8.44
CA GLY A 98 -1.04 -13.94 -8.99
C GLY A 98 -1.96 -13.37 -7.92
N VAL A 99 -2.16 -14.10 -6.81
CA VAL A 99 -2.97 -13.65 -5.67
C VAL A 99 -2.34 -12.41 -5.03
N SER A 100 -1.03 -12.39 -4.81
CA SER A 100 -0.35 -11.20 -4.27
C SER A 100 -0.51 -9.98 -5.17
N ALA A 101 -0.32 -10.14 -6.49
CA ALA A 101 -0.49 -9.04 -7.44
C ALA A 101 -1.93 -8.52 -7.48
N LEU A 102 -2.93 -9.41 -7.50
CA LEU A 102 -4.35 -9.03 -7.47
C LEU A 102 -4.70 -8.31 -6.16
N TYR A 103 -4.26 -8.86 -5.03
CA TYR A 103 -4.46 -8.27 -3.72
C TYR A 103 -3.88 -6.85 -3.65
N MET A 104 -2.66 -6.64 -4.16
CA MET A 104 -2.02 -5.32 -4.17
C MET A 104 -2.83 -4.29 -4.96
N VAL A 105 -3.42 -4.68 -6.10
CA VAL A 105 -4.29 -3.78 -6.88
C VAL A 105 -5.53 -3.41 -6.07
N VAL A 106 -6.22 -4.38 -5.49
CA VAL A 106 -7.42 -4.14 -4.67
C VAL A 106 -7.08 -3.27 -3.46
N PHE A 107 -6.00 -3.60 -2.74
CA PHE A 107 -5.54 -2.85 -1.58
C PHE A 107 -5.21 -1.39 -1.93
N ALA A 108 -4.50 -1.16 -3.04
CA ALA A 108 -4.18 0.20 -3.47
C ALA A 108 -5.43 1.01 -3.87
N VAL A 109 -6.38 0.40 -4.58
CA VAL A 109 -7.64 1.06 -4.96
C VAL A 109 -8.46 1.41 -3.72
N VAL A 110 -8.64 0.47 -2.79
CA VAL A 110 -9.34 0.71 -1.52
C VAL A 110 -8.62 1.81 -0.71
N GLY A 111 -7.30 1.72 -0.59
CA GLY A 111 -6.50 2.72 0.10
C GLY A 111 -6.67 4.13 -0.47
N ILE A 112 -6.65 4.29 -1.80
CA ILE A 112 -6.89 5.58 -2.47
C ILE A 112 -8.30 6.08 -2.17
N ILE A 113 -9.33 5.24 -2.28
CA ILE A 113 -10.72 5.64 -2.03
C ILE A 113 -10.88 6.16 -0.59
N LEU A 114 -10.36 5.42 0.39
CA LEU A 114 -10.45 5.81 1.79
C LEU A 114 -9.70 7.12 2.06
N VAL A 115 -8.48 7.27 1.53
CA VAL A 115 -7.71 8.52 1.65
C VAL A 115 -8.43 9.71 1.03
N VAL A 116 -9.01 9.55 -0.17
CA VAL A 116 -9.81 10.60 -0.83
C VAL A 116 -11.00 10.98 0.03
N GLN A 117 -11.75 10.00 0.53
CA GLN A 117 -12.93 10.26 1.36
C GLN A 117 -12.56 11.01 2.64
N THR A 118 -11.50 10.58 3.34
CA THR A 118 -11.02 11.28 4.54
C THR A 118 -10.55 12.70 4.20
N GLN A 119 -9.84 12.90 3.09
CA GLN A 119 -9.39 14.23 2.66
C GLN A 119 -10.58 15.15 2.33
N VAL A 120 -11.60 14.64 1.64
CA VAL A 120 -12.81 15.42 1.33
C VAL A 120 -13.50 15.86 2.61
N MET A 121 -13.71 14.94 3.56
CA MET A 121 -14.31 15.27 4.86
C MET A 121 -13.45 16.27 5.64
N PHE A 122 -12.12 16.07 5.64
CA PHE A 122 -11.17 16.98 6.29
C PHE A 122 -11.28 18.42 5.77
N ILE A 123 -11.44 18.60 4.45
CA ILE A 123 -11.52 19.93 3.84
C ILE A 123 -12.92 20.55 4.01
N SER A 124 -13.97 19.74 3.90
CA SER A 124 -15.35 20.24 3.77
C SER A 124 -16.16 20.25 5.06
N GLU A 125 -15.85 19.38 6.02
CA GLU A 125 -16.62 19.27 7.26
C GLU A 125 -15.96 20.03 8.41
N VAL A 126 -14.63 20.03 8.51
CA VAL A 126 -13.93 20.74 9.60
C VAL A 126 -14.01 22.25 9.36
N ASP A 127 -14.47 22.97 10.37
CA ASP A 127 -14.56 24.44 10.34
C ASP A 127 -13.20 25.10 10.62
N TRP A 128 -12.34 25.07 9.60
CA TRP A 128 -11.02 25.70 9.64
C TRP A 128 -11.09 27.22 9.73
N GLU A 129 -12.15 27.84 9.22
CA GLU A 129 -12.35 29.29 9.31
C GLU A 129 -12.52 29.71 10.76
N THR A 130 -13.39 29.01 11.50
CA THR A 130 -13.58 29.23 12.93
C THR A 130 -12.32 28.87 13.74
N PHE A 131 -11.57 27.84 13.31
CA PHE A 131 -10.30 27.45 13.95
C PHE A 131 -9.24 28.55 13.85
N TYR A 132 -9.09 29.21 12.70
CA TYR A 132 -8.10 30.26 12.48
C TYR A 132 -8.62 31.69 12.70
N GLY A 133 -9.93 31.89 12.88
CA GLY A 133 -10.61 33.19 12.97
C GLY A 133 -10.32 34.04 14.21
N GLY A 134 -9.33 33.70 15.04
CA GLY A 134 -8.80 34.55 16.10
C GLY A 134 -9.60 34.63 17.40
N ASN A 135 -10.79 34.03 17.47
CA ASN A 135 -11.60 33.97 18.70
C ASN A 135 -11.10 32.95 19.73
N ILE A 136 -10.05 32.20 19.37
CA ILE A 136 -9.49 31.09 20.12
C ILE A 136 -7.95 31.22 20.06
N SER A 137 -7.29 31.22 21.21
CA SER A 137 -5.83 31.05 21.27
C SER A 137 -5.49 29.65 20.75
N LEU A 138 -4.50 29.53 19.87
CA LEU A 138 -4.06 28.26 19.31
C LEU A 138 -3.09 27.51 20.25
N ASP A 139 -2.52 28.19 21.24
CA ASP A 139 -1.51 27.66 22.18
C ASP A 139 -2.04 26.54 23.10
N ARG A 140 -3.36 26.35 23.10
CA ARG A 140 -4.08 25.31 23.85
C ARG A 140 -4.16 23.98 23.10
N PHE A 141 -3.80 23.94 21.82
CA PHE A 141 -3.74 22.69 21.05
C PHE A 141 -2.30 22.24 20.90
N ALA A 142 -2.06 20.93 20.97
CA ALA A 142 -0.72 20.38 20.77
C ALA A 142 -0.31 20.46 19.29
N HIS A 143 -1.30 20.40 18.39
CA HIS A 143 -1.14 20.51 16.96
C HIS A 143 -1.94 21.68 16.41
N THR A 144 -1.34 22.41 15.48
CA THR A 144 -1.95 23.56 14.81
C THR A 144 -1.65 23.46 13.33
N GLY A 145 -2.65 23.09 12.54
CA GLY A 145 -2.47 22.96 11.10
C GLY A 145 -3.58 22.18 10.42
N ASP A 146 -3.94 22.65 9.23
CA ASP A 146 -4.82 22.03 8.24
C ASP A 146 -4.01 21.30 7.16
N SER A 147 -2.79 20.85 7.52
CA SER A 147 -1.85 20.26 6.57
C SER A 147 -2.35 18.93 5.99
N GLN A 148 -2.45 18.89 4.66
CA GLN A 148 -2.93 17.74 3.89
C GLN A 148 -1.79 16.78 3.48
N VAL A 149 -0.58 16.97 3.99
CA VAL A 149 0.62 16.23 3.57
C VAL A 149 0.46 14.71 3.68
N MET A 150 -0.19 14.21 4.74
CA MET A 150 -0.39 12.77 4.90
C MET A 150 -1.29 12.16 3.82
N PHE A 151 -2.30 12.89 3.33
CA PHE A 151 -3.12 12.42 2.21
C PHE A 151 -2.31 12.29 0.92
N TYR A 152 -1.44 13.27 0.63
CA TYR A 152 -0.55 13.22 -0.53
C TYR A 152 0.47 12.08 -0.44
N ILE A 153 1.04 11.84 0.75
CA ILE A 153 1.90 10.68 1.00
C ILE A 153 1.12 9.39 0.72
N GLY A 154 -0.14 9.30 1.16
CA GLY A 154 -1.02 8.18 0.86
C GLY A 154 -1.15 7.89 -0.64
N TYR A 155 -1.42 8.93 -1.45
CA TYR A 155 -1.49 8.78 -2.91
C TYR A 155 -0.19 8.24 -3.50
N VAL A 156 0.96 8.75 -3.05
CA VAL A 156 2.26 8.27 -3.50
C VAL A 156 2.48 6.81 -3.10
N VAL A 157 2.19 6.45 -1.85
CA VAL A 157 2.34 5.08 -1.34
C VAL A 157 1.51 4.11 -2.17
N TYR A 158 0.22 4.37 -2.37
CA TYR A 158 -0.66 3.47 -3.11
C TYR A 158 -0.37 3.45 -4.62
N PHE A 159 0.06 4.56 -5.21
CA PHE A 159 0.56 4.58 -6.58
C PHE A 159 1.77 3.65 -6.76
N LEU A 160 2.74 3.69 -5.83
CA LEU A 160 3.89 2.79 -5.84
C LEU A 160 3.47 1.32 -5.66
N VAL A 161 2.44 1.04 -4.84
CA VAL A 161 1.88 -0.32 -4.70
C VAL A 161 1.30 -0.81 -6.03
N ILE A 162 0.59 0.03 -6.78
CA ILE A 162 0.07 -0.31 -8.12
C ILE A 162 1.22 -0.63 -9.08
N LEU A 163 2.25 0.23 -9.15
CA LEU A 163 3.41 -0.02 -10.02
C LEU A 163 4.11 -1.34 -9.68
N ASN A 164 4.22 -1.65 -8.39
CA ASN A 164 4.81 -2.90 -7.95
C ASN A 164 3.92 -4.11 -8.28
N ALA A 165 2.59 -3.98 -8.21
CA ALA A 165 1.64 -5.01 -8.63
C ALA A 165 1.77 -5.31 -10.13
N LEU A 166 1.86 -4.27 -10.96
CA LEU A 166 2.08 -4.39 -12.40
C LEU A 166 3.42 -5.07 -12.70
N ALA A 167 4.48 -4.72 -11.98
CA ALA A 167 5.78 -5.37 -12.12
C ALA A 167 5.73 -6.87 -11.75
N LEU A 168 4.98 -7.24 -10.71
CA LEU A 168 4.74 -8.66 -10.36
C LEU A 168 3.94 -9.40 -11.43
N GLY A 169 2.90 -8.77 -11.97
CA GLY A 169 2.14 -9.29 -13.10
C GLY A 169 3.02 -9.51 -14.34
N TYR A 170 3.86 -8.52 -14.69
CA TYR A 170 4.82 -8.63 -15.78
C TYR A 170 5.83 -9.77 -15.55
N ASN A 171 6.36 -9.88 -14.33
CA ASN A 171 7.25 -10.99 -13.95
C ASN A 171 6.54 -12.33 -14.17
N LEU A 172 5.28 -12.47 -13.76
CA LEU A 172 4.49 -13.68 -13.99
C LEU A 172 4.35 -14.02 -15.48
N LEU A 173 4.05 -13.03 -16.32
CA LEU A 173 3.92 -13.22 -17.77
C LEU A 173 5.25 -13.61 -18.43
N TRP A 174 6.35 -12.92 -18.08
CA TRP A 174 7.68 -13.24 -18.60
C TRP A 174 8.06 -14.69 -18.27
N LYS A 175 7.78 -15.09 -17.04
CA LYS A 175 8.00 -16.44 -16.54
C LYS A 175 7.23 -17.52 -17.31
N ILE A 176 5.93 -17.29 -17.57
CA ILE A 176 5.10 -18.21 -18.37
C ILE A 176 5.68 -18.37 -19.78
N LYS A 177 6.13 -17.28 -20.41
CA LYS A 177 6.72 -17.31 -21.75
C LYS A 177 8.02 -18.13 -21.79
N LEU A 178 8.92 -17.94 -20.82
CA LEU A 178 10.17 -18.69 -20.75
C LEU A 178 9.95 -20.20 -20.62
N MET A 179 8.99 -20.62 -19.78
CA MET A 179 8.68 -22.04 -19.64
C MET A 179 8.13 -22.65 -20.93
N LYS A 180 7.25 -21.95 -21.64
CA LYS A 180 6.73 -22.44 -22.93
C LYS A 180 7.88 -22.66 -23.92
N GLY A 181 8.85 -21.74 -23.94
CA GLY A 181 10.07 -21.90 -24.74
C GLY A 181 10.93 -23.09 -24.30
N GLU A 182 11.14 -23.28 -22.99
CA GLU A 182 11.89 -24.41 -22.45
C GLU A 182 11.23 -25.76 -22.77
N LYS A 183 9.90 -25.86 -22.64
CA LYS A 183 9.15 -27.08 -23.01
C LYS A 183 9.25 -27.38 -24.52
N ALA A 184 9.09 -26.37 -25.36
CA ALA A 184 9.22 -26.54 -26.81
C ALA A 184 10.63 -26.99 -27.23
N LEU A 185 11.68 -26.51 -26.56
CA LEU A 185 13.06 -26.95 -26.81
C LEU A 185 13.30 -28.40 -26.40
N LEU A 186 12.72 -28.82 -25.26
CA LEU A 186 12.78 -30.21 -24.80
C LEU A 186 12.02 -31.15 -25.74
N GLU A 187 10.84 -30.74 -26.22
CA GLU A 187 10.04 -31.48 -27.20
C GLU A 187 10.74 -31.57 -28.57
N ALA A 188 11.49 -30.55 -28.97
CA ALA A 188 12.26 -30.53 -30.21
C ALA A 188 13.57 -31.35 -30.16
N GLY A 189 13.88 -32.04 -29.06
CA GLY A 189 15.09 -32.85 -28.90
C GLY A 189 16.40 -32.04 -28.87
N LEU A 190 16.32 -30.70 -28.90
CA LEU A 190 17.45 -29.80 -28.77
C LEU A 190 17.86 -29.73 -27.30
N GLN A 191 18.60 -30.75 -26.84
CA GLN A 191 19.45 -30.64 -25.65
C GLN A 191 20.58 -29.66 -25.95
N LYS A 192 20.27 -28.37 -26.07
CA LYS A 192 21.31 -27.35 -25.91
C LYS A 192 21.57 -27.27 -24.42
N GLU A 193 22.72 -27.80 -24.00
CA GLU A 193 23.37 -27.43 -22.77
C GLU A 193 23.43 -25.90 -22.72
N VAL A 194 22.56 -25.27 -21.93
CA VAL A 194 22.66 -23.84 -21.66
C VAL A 194 23.10 -23.68 -20.21
N ALA A 195 24.42 -23.80 -20.05
CA ALA A 195 25.20 -23.25 -18.93
C ALA A 195 24.87 -21.76 -18.68
#